data_AF-A0A212U9Z3-F1
#
_entry.id   AF-A0A212U9Z3-F1
#
_cell.length_a   1.000
_cell.length_b   1.000
_cell.length_c   1.000
_cell.angle_alpha   90.00
_cell.angle_beta   90.00
_cell.angle_gamma   90.00
#
_symmetry.space_group_name_H-M   'P 1'
#
loop_
_entity.id
_entity.type
_entity.pdbx_description
1 polymer ?
#
loop_
_entity_poly.entity_id
_entity_poly.type
_entity_poly.pdbx_seq_one_letter_code
_entity_poly.pdbx_strand_id
1 'polypeptide(L)'
;MHYHYSSVQATLIRTLLLWLFSNVGGTLWLLVDFSLDRLNDYSIALLAGLVAAMASLAIIPLVIPFFALMTRCCSDWPRRTMALLGVGLFFLVANYLLLLLLPIGSLSGLLEMSLPYLGAGLLTVLWLYGPAQRPVPAHA
;
A
#
# COMPACT_ATOMS: atom_id res chain seq x y z
N MET A 1 19.00 0.15 -23.55
CA MET A 1 18.19 1.13 -22.77
C MET A 1 16.71 0.78 -22.66
N HIS A 2 16.08 0.04 -23.59
CA HIS A 2 14.63 -0.28 -23.51
C HIS A 2 14.23 -1.22 -22.35
N TYR A 3 15.08 -2.16 -21.94
CA TYR A 3 14.78 -3.09 -20.83
C TYR A 3 14.61 -2.40 -19.46
N HIS A 4 15.38 -1.34 -19.20
CA HIS A 4 15.34 -0.63 -17.91
C HIS A 4 14.05 0.19 -17.76
N TYR A 5 13.58 0.83 -18.84
CA TYR A 5 12.35 1.62 -18.85
C TYR A 5 11.11 0.75 -18.60
N SER A 6 11.04 -0.42 -19.23
CA SER A 6 9.96 -1.39 -19.03
C SER A 6 9.88 -1.88 -17.58
N SER A 7 11.03 -2.09 -16.92
CA SER A 7 11.08 -2.53 -15.52
C SER A 7 10.59 -1.46 -14.52
N VAL A 8 10.91 -0.19 -14.76
CA VAL A 8 10.48 0.95 -13.92
C VAL A 8 8.98 1.17 -14.10
N GLN A 9 8.50 1.19 -15.35
CA GLN A 9 7.08 1.34 -15.65
C GLN A 9 6.25 0.22 -15.02
N ALA A 10 6.67 -1.05 -15.14
CA ALA A 10 5.99 -2.18 -14.51
C ALA A 10 5.97 -2.07 -12.98
N THR A 11 7.04 -1.56 -12.36
CA THR A 11 7.12 -1.35 -10.91
C THR A 11 6.17 -0.23 -10.46
N LEU A 12 6.11 0.87 -11.21
CA LEU A 12 5.17 1.96 -10.96
C LEU A 12 3.72 1.50 -11.08
N ILE A 13 3.37 0.75 -12.14
CA ILE A 13 2.01 0.21 -12.31
C ILE A 13 1.62 -0.68 -11.14
N ARG A 14 2.48 -1.61 -10.72
CA ARG A 14 2.21 -2.48 -9.55
C ARG A 14 2.04 -1.67 -8.26
N THR A 15 2.83 -0.61 -8.11
CA THR A 15 2.76 0.29 -6.95
C THR A 15 1.47 1.10 -6.96
N LEU A 16 1.05 1.60 -8.12
CA LEU A 16 -0.22 2.32 -8.29
C LEU A 16 -1.42 1.41 -8.01
N LEU A 17 -1.39 0.17 -8.49
CA LEU A 17 -2.42 -0.83 -8.18
C LEU A 17 -2.46 -1.11 -6.67
N LEU A 18 -1.30 -1.29 -6.05
CA LEU A 18 -1.20 -1.50 -4.61
C LEU A 18 -1.74 -0.32 -3.81
N TRP A 19 -1.36 0.90 -4.19
CA TRP A 19 -1.87 2.12 -3.59
C TRP A 19 -3.39 2.23 -3.74
N LEU A 20 -3.92 1.96 -4.93
CA LEU A 20 -5.35 2.05 -5.21
C LEU A 20 -6.15 1.04 -4.37
N PHE A 21 -5.78 -0.24 -4.41
CA PHE A 21 -6.50 -1.28 -3.66
C PHE A 21 -6.37 -1.10 -2.15
N SER A 22 -5.22 -0.65 -1.65
CA SER A 22 -5.04 -0.32 -0.23
C SER A 22 -5.95 0.82 0.22
N ASN A 23 -5.99 1.92 -0.55
CA ASN A 23 -6.82 3.08 -0.20
C ASN A 23 -8.32 2.81 -0.37
N VAL A 24 -8.72 2.16 -1.47
CA VAL A 24 -10.13 1.78 -1.68
C VAL A 24 -10.58 0.77 -0.61
N GLY A 25 -9.78 -0.27 -0.36
CA GLY A 25 -10.10 -1.28 0.64
C GLY A 25 -10.19 -0.70 2.05
N GLY A 26 -9.22 0.13 2.44
CA GLY A 26 -9.23 0.81 3.74
C GLY A 26 -10.39 1.77 3.90
N THR A 27 -10.69 2.57 2.87
CA THR A 27 -11.81 3.53 2.90
C THR A 27 -13.16 2.82 2.94
N LEU A 28 -13.34 1.74 2.16
CA LEU A 28 -14.56 0.93 2.21
C LEU A 28 -14.77 0.29 3.58
N TRP A 29 -13.70 -0.17 4.21
CA TRP A 29 -13.80 -0.70 5.57
C TRP A 29 -14.24 0.39 6.57
N LEU A 30 -13.61 1.56 6.53
CA LEU A 30 -14.04 2.70 7.36
C LEU A 30 -15.49 3.09 7.07
N LEU A 31 -15.90 3.08 5.81
CA LEU A 31 -17.26 3.40 5.42
C LEU A 31 -18.25 2.43 6.07
N VAL A 32 -17.96 1.13 6.04
CA VAL A 32 -18.77 0.10 6.71
C VAL A 32 -18.81 0.37 8.22
N ASP A 33 -17.65 0.52 8.84
CA ASP A 33 -17.51 0.73 10.30
C ASP A 33 -18.33 1.95 10.78
N PHE A 34 -18.14 3.10 10.15
CA PHE A 34 -18.88 4.32 10.47
C PHE A 34 -20.37 4.20 10.13
N SER A 35 -20.73 3.54 9.03
CA SER A 35 -22.14 3.38 8.64
C SER A 35 -22.93 2.48 9.60
N LEU A 36 -22.26 1.52 10.25
CA LEU A 36 -22.87 0.63 11.23
C LEU A 36 -23.16 1.34 12.55
N ASP A 37 -22.29 2.25 12.97
CA ASP A 37 -22.52 3.08 14.16
C ASP A 37 -23.54 4.18 13.90
N ARG A 38 -23.34 4.98 12.84
CA ARG A 38 -24.25 6.06 12.43
C ARG A 38 -24.21 6.27 10.93
N LEU A 39 -25.34 6.00 10.26
CA LEU A 39 -25.51 6.22 8.83
C LEU A 39 -25.22 7.64 8.34
N ASN A 40 -25.17 8.67 9.20
CA ASN A 40 -24.81 10.03 8.82
C ASN A 40 -23.30 10.29 8.77
N ASP A 41 -22.48 9.40 9.36
CA ASP A 41 -21.05 9.64 9.54
C ASP A 41 -20.20 9.06 8.38
N TYR A 42 -20.85 8.52 7.35
CA TYR A 42 -20.21 8.00 6.12
C TYR A 42 -19.34 9.05 5.41
N SER A 43 -19.73 10.33 5.49
CA SER A 43 -18.99 11.44 4.90
C SER A 43 -17.62 11.63 5.56
N ILE A 44 -17.51 11.35 6.86
CA ILE A 44 -16.27 11.39 7.63
C ILE A 44 -15.33 10.29 7.14
N ALA A 45 -15.84 9.07 6.93
CA ALA A 45 -15.06 7.96 6.39
C ALA A 45 -14.52 8.27 4.98
N LEU A 46 -15.33 8.88 4.10
CA LEU A 46 -14.90 9.29 2.76
C LEU A 46 -13.84 10.40 2.80
N LEU A 47 -14.01 11.40 3.67
CA LEU A 47 -13.05 12.49 3.82
C LEU A 47 -11.72 11.96 4.38
N ALA A 48 -11.78 11.11 5.40
CA ALA A 48 -10.60 10.46 5.98
C ALA A 48 -9.87 9.62 4.93
N GLY A 49 -10.61 8.83 4.15
CA GLY A 49 -10.06 8.03 3.05
C GLY A 49 -9.41 8.88 1.96
N LEU A 50 -10.02 10.02 1.59
CA LEU A 50 -9.43 10.94 0.62
C LEU A 50 -8.12 11.55 1.13
N VAL A 51 -8.09 11.99 2.40
CA VAL A 51 -6.88 12.56 3.01
C VAL A 51 -5.77 11.50 3.10
N ALA A 52 -6.10 10.27 3.50
CA ALA A 52 -5.15 9.16 3.51
C ALA A 52 -4.61 8.83 2.11
N ALA A 53 -5.47 8.84 1.09
CA ALA A 53 -5.09 8.63 -0.30
C ALA A 53 -4.13 9.71 -0.79
N MET A 54 -4.41 10.98 -0.53
CA MET A 54 -3.54 12.09 -0.91
C MET A 54 -2.19 12.05 -0.18
N ALA A 55 -2.19 11.80 1.13
CA ALA A 55 -0.96 11.71 1.92
C ALA A 55 -0.07 10.56 1.44
N SER A 56 -0.66 9.39 1.18
CA SER A 56 0.08 8.21 0.69
C SER A 56 0.52 8.33 -0.78
N LEU A 57 -0.18 9.12 -1.61
CA LEU A 57 0.20 9.37 -3.00
C LEU A 57 1.58 10.03 -3.11
N ALA A 58 1.91 10.93 -2.17
CA ALA A 58 3.22 11.59 -2.10
C ALA A 58 4.39 10.61 -1.91
N ILE A 59 4.11 9.39 -1.46
CA ILE A 59 5.12 8.36 -1.17
C ILE A 59 5.43 7.50 -2.40
N ILE A 60 4.55 7.44 -3.40
CA ILE A 60 4.73 6.59 -4.60
C ILE A 60 6.07 6.80 -5.31
N PRO A 61 6.57 8.04 -5.51
CA PRO A 61 7.88 8.27 -6.13
C PRO A 61 9.06 7.64 -5.36
N LEU A 62 8.93 7.47 -4.03
CA LEU A 62 9.97 6.89 -3.16
C LEU A 62 10.12 5.37 -3.34
N VAL A 63 9.18 4.72 -4.04
CA VAL A 63 9.25 3.28 -4.27
C VAL A 63 10.39 2.90 -5.22
N ILE A 64 10.71 3.74 -6.21
CA ILE A 64 11.84 3.51 -7.12
C ILE A 64 13.18 3.48 -6.37
N PRO A 65 13.58 4.53 -5.61
CA PRO A 65 14.83 4.50 -4.87
C PRO A 65 14.85 3.42 -3.79
N PHE A 66 13.71 3.09 -3.18
CA PHE A 66 13.61 1.96 -2.24
C PHE A 66 13.98 0.62 -2.90
N PHE A 67 13.37 0.26 -4.03
CA PHE A 67 13.71 -0.99 -4.72
C PHE A 67 15.14 -0.96 -5.27
N ALA A 68 15.64 0.21 -5.72
CA ALA A 68 17.03 0.34 -6.16
C ALA A 68 18.03 0.12 -5.01
N LEU A 69 17.71 0.58 -3.80
CA LEU A 69 18.54 0.36 -2.61
C LEU A 69 18.45 -1.10 -2.14
N MET A 70 17.24 -1.65 -2.02
CA MET A 70 17.01 -3.01 -1.55
C MET A 70 17.60 -4.07 -2.47
N THR A 71 17.60 -3.86 -3.78
CA THR A 71 18.27 -4.77 -4.72
C THR A 71 19.80 -4.74 -4.57
N ARG A 72 20.40 -3.62 -4.13
CA ARG A 72 21.83 -3.54 -3.83
C ARG A 72 22.20 -4.13 -2.48
N CYS A 73 21.42 -3.85 -1.44
CA CYS A 73 21.71 -4.29 -0.08
C CYS A 73 21.26 -5.73 0.20
N CYS A 74 20.20 -6.20 -0.46
CA CYS A 74 19.53 -7.47 -0.18
C CYS A 74 19.22 -8.22 -1.48
N SER A 75 20.20 -8.37 -2.37
CA SER A 75 20.03 -8.95 -3.72
C SER A 75 19.35 -10.33 -3.73
N ASP A 76 19.57 -11.15 -2.70
CA ASP A 76 19.03 -12.52 -2.63
C ASP A 76 17.60 -12.60 -2.11
N TRP A 77 17.01 -11.48 -1.70
CA TRP A 77 15.67 -11.50 -1.13
C TRP A 77 14.60 -11.67 -2.21
N PRO A 78 13.57 -12.49 -1.95
CA PRO A 78 12.45 -12.59 -2.87
C PRO A 78 11.74 -11.24 -2.98
N ARG A 79 11.36 -10.87 -4.21
CA ARG A 79 10.68 -9.60 -4.50
C ARG A 79 9.41 -9.39 -3.67
N ARG A 80 8.71 -10.48 -3.31
CA ARG A 80 7.56 -10.48 -2.40
C ARG A 80 7.94 -9.96 -1.01
N THR A 81 9.06 -10.43 -0.44
CA THR A 81 9.53 -9.98 0.88
C THR A 81 9.92 -8.51 0.85
N MET A 82 10.61 -8.05 -0.21
CA MET A 82 10.91 -6.63 -0.39
C MET A 82 9.63 -5.77 -0.48
N ALA A 83 8.62 -6.24 -1.20
CA ALA A 83 7.34 -5.54 -1.33
C ALA A 83 6.58 -5.49 0.01
N LEU A 84 6.54 -6.59 0.78
CA LEU A 84 5.92 -6.61 2.10
C LEU A 84 6.60 -5.62 3.06
N LEU A 85 7.93 -5.60 3.06
CA LEU A 85 8.71 -4.66 3.89
C LEU A 85 8.45 -3.21 3.47
N GLY A 86 8.45 -2.95 2.16
CA GLY A 86 8.11 -1.64 1.60
C GLY A 86 6.72 -1.16 2.02
N VAL A 87 5.71 -2.03 1.93
CA VAL A 87 4.34 -1.70 2.39
C VAL A 87 4.31 -1.33 3.86
N GLY A 88 4.94 -2.12 4.73
CA GLY A 88 4.99 -1.82 6.16
C GLY A 88 5.70 -0.48 6.45
N LEU A 89 6.83 -0.24 5.80
CA LEU A 89 7.61 0.99 5.97
C LEU A 89 6.83 2.22 5.47
N PHE A 90 6.31 2.17 4.25
CA PHE A 90 5.57 3.29 3.66
C PHE A 90 4.23 3.54 4.34
N PHE A 91 3.60 2.49 4.90
CA PHE A 91 2.43 2.64 5.76
C PHE A 91 2.76 3.46 7.01
N LEU A 92 3.89 3.19 7.69
CA LEU A 92 4.32 3.98 8.84
C LEU A 92 4.67 5.41 8.45
N VAL A 93 5.34 5.62 7.31
CA VAL A 93 5.66 6.96 6.79
C VAL A 93 4.37 7.74 6.49
N ALA A 94 3.38 7.11 5.85
CA ALA A 94 2.09 7.74 5.58
C ALA A 94 1.36 8.13 6.86
N ASN A 95 1.35 7.25 7.86
CA ASN A 95 0.73 7.51 9.16
C ASN A 95 1.44 8.64 9.91
N TYR A 96 2.77 8.66 9.90
CA TYR A 96 3.54 9.75 10.50
C TYR A 96 3.27 11.08 9.79
N LEU A 97 3.18 11.07 8.46
CA LEU A 97 2.82 12.26 7.69
C LEU A 97 1.42 12.73 8.05
N LEU A 98 0.44 11.83 8.14
CA LEU A 98 -0.93 12.15 8.56
C LEU A 98 -0.98 12.73 9.98
N LEU A 99 -0.18 12.21 10.92
CA LEU A 99 -0.07 12.75 12.27
C LEU A 99 0.47 14.19 12.29
N LEU A 100 1.37 14.54 11.37
CA LEU A 100 1.88 15.91 11.23
C LEU A 100 0.86 16.85 10.55
N LEU A 101 0.01 16.34 9.66
CA LEU A 101 -0.99 17.13 8.95
C LEU A 101 -2.30 17.30 9.71
N LEU A 102 -2.67 16.36 10.56
CA LEU A 102 -3.96 16.32 11.25
C LEU A 102 -3.77 16.52 12.76
N PRO A 103 -4.70 17.22 13.43
CA PRO A 103 -4.65 17.43 14.88
C PRO A 103 -5.10 16.17 15.64
N ILE A 104 -4.41 15.06 15.43
CA ILE A 104 -4.73 13.76 16.03
C ILE A 104 -3.84 13.56 17.24
N GLY A 105 -4.44 13.21 18.39
CA GLY A 105 -3.75 13.20 19.68
C GLY A 105 -2.72 12.09 19.87
N SER A 106 -2.71 11.05 19.03
CA SER A 106 -1.74 9.94 19.14
C SER A 106 -1.57 9.16 17.85
N LEU A 107 -0.36 8.62 17.65
CA LEU A 107 -0.07 7.69 16.56
C LEU A 107 -0.83 6.36 16.71
N SER A 108 -1.06 5.89 17.94
CA SER A 108 -1.76 4.63 18.20
C SER A 108 -3.21 4.67 17.70
N GLY A 109 -3.95 5.74 17.98
CA GLY A 109 -5.32 5.89 17.47
C GLY A 109 -5.37 5.99 15.95
N LEU A 110 -4.38 6.64 15.34
CA LEU A 110 -4.26 6.69 13.88
C LEU A 110 -3.98 5.30 13.27
N LEU A 111 -3.12 4.50 13.91
CA LEU A 111 -2.77 3.15 13.46
C LEU A 111 -3.95 2.18 13.57
N GLU A 112 -4.76 2.28 14.62
CA GLU A 112 -6.00 1.49 14.74
C GLU A 112 -6.95 1.79 13.59
N MET A 113 -7.15 3.08 13.28
CA MET A 113 -8.02 3.52 12.20
C MET A 113 -7.45 3.18 10.81
N SER A 114 -6.14 3.15 10.64
CA SER A 114 -5.47 2.88 9.37
C SER A 114 -5.13 1.41 9.15
N LEU A 115 -5.33 0.54 10.15
CA LEU A 115 -5.10 -0.90 10.06
C LEU A 115 -5.77 -1.57 8.84
N PRO A 116 -7.01 -1.21 8.46
CA PRO A 116 -7.64 -1.78 7.26
C PRO A 116 -6.89 -1.48 5.96
N TYR A 117 -6.22 -0.32 5.87
CA TYR A 117 -5.39 0.06 4.72
C TYR A 117 -4.15 -0.83 4.63
N LEU A 118 -3.51 -1.11 5.76
CA LEU A 118 -2.39 -2.05 5.82
C LEU A 118 -2.84 -3.45 5.42
N GLY A 119 -3.96 -3.94 5.97
CA GLY A 119 -4.53 -5.24 5.61
C GLY A 119 -4.79 -5.38 4.11
N ALA A 120 -5.48 -4.40 3.52
CA ALA A 120 -5.73 -4.36 2.08
C ALA A 120 -4.43 -4.27 1.26
N GLY A 121 -3.45 -3.49 1.71
CA GLY A 121 -2.13 -3.39 1.08
C GLY A 121 -1.37 -4.72 1.08
N LEU A 122 -1.35 -5.41 2.23
CA LEU A 122 -0.71 -6.73 2.36
C LEU A 122 -1.39 -7.76 1.46
N LEU A 123 -2.72 -7.85 1.45
CA LEU A 123 -3.47 -8.74 0.55
C LEU A 123 -3.14 -8.43 -0.92
N THR A 124 -3.01 -7.16 -1.27
CA THR A 124 -2.64 -6.75 -2.63
C THR A 124 -1.22 -7.19 -2.99
N VAL A 125 -0.26 -7.11 -2.06
CA VAL A 125 1.09 -7.67 -2.29
C VAL A 125 1.01 -9.18 -2.52
N LEU A 126 0.25 -9.90 -1.69
CA LEU A 126 0.10 -11.34 -1.81
C LEU A 126 -0.51 -11.74 -3.15
N TRP A 127 -1.43 -10.94 -3.67
CA TRP A 127 -2.03 -11.15 -4.99
C TRP A 127 -1.07 -10.80 -6.13
N LEU A 128 -0.48 -9.59 -6.12
CA LEU A 128 0.44 -9.12 -7.16
C LEU A 128 1.74 -9.93 -7.26
N TYR A 129 2.20 -10.46 -6.14
CA TYR A 129 3.43 -11.26 -6.02
C TYR A 129 3.13 -12.69 -5.56
N GLY A 130 1.92 -13.18 -5.85
CA GLY A 130 1.52 -14.55 -5.58
C GLY A 130 2.44 -15.57 -6.27
N PRO A 131 2.44 -16.83 -5.82
CA PRO A 131 3.20 -17.87 -6.49
C PRO A 131 2.74 -17.92 -7.94
N ALA A 132 3.64 -17.59 -8.87
CA ALA A 132 3.40 -17.80 -10.28
C ALA A 132 2.93 -19.25 -10.42
N GLN A 133 1.75 -19.45 -11.02
CA GLN A 133 1.33 -20.78 -11.44
C GLN A 133 2.52 -21.37 -12.18
N ARG A 134 3.18 -22.37 -11.59
CA ARG A 134 4.27 -23.08 -12.27
C ARG A 134 3.69 -23.48 -13.62
N PRO A 135 4.32 -23.14 -14.76
CA PRO A 135 3.93 -23.77 -15.99
C PRO A 135 4.05 -25.26 -15.73
N VAL A 136 2.90 -25.95 -15.74
CA VAL A 136 2.87 -27.40 -15.83
C VAL A 136 3.78 -27.73 -17.00
N PRO A 137 4.82 -28.56 -16.84
CA PRO A 137 5.62 -28.96 -17.98
C PRO A 137 4.68 -29.64 -18.97
N ALA A 138 4.41 -28.96 -20.08
CA ALA A 138 3.85 -29.61 -21.23
C ALA A 138 4.93 -30.56 -21.77
N HIS A 139 4.55 -31.82 -21.94
CA HIS A 139 5.31 -32.94 -22.49
C HIS A 139 6.14 -33.71 -21.44
N ALA A 140 5.80 -34.94 -21.04
CA ALA A 140 5.37 -36.14 -21.79
C ALA A 140 6.42 -36.62 -22.81
#